data_AF-A0A7V2ED02-F1
#
_entry.id   AF-A0A7V2ED02-F1
#
_cell.length_a   1.000
_cell.length_b   1.000
_cell.length_c   1.000
_cell.angle_alpha   90.00
_cell.angle_beta   90.00
_cell.angle_gamma   90.00
#
_symmetry.space_group_name_H-M   'P 1'
#
loop_
_entity.id
_entity.type
_entity.pdbx_description
1 polymer ?
#
loop_
_entity_poly.entity_id
_entity_poly.type
_entity_poly.pdbx_seq_one_letter_code
_entity_poly.pdbx_strand_id
1 'polypeptide(L)'
;KFVPYDVVLSLGFGSELLKNLKVGGAVKYYYSFLVPEDILRRVYGVEGKGTAQVPALDLGILYHSEYNLNLGISLQNIGPNLRYSGNEVSEPLPLALRLGIGYYNRFGNISFKIAGDVVKILVNIIQDYADSGLNWVINEAFKHAGTEIGIGNFIFLRFGYFYDLYGDRIGPTFGIGVKFQDLSLDISDDRMIYRFNKEGESKPNFRFQLSYEAKKRLRTDTSKFFIVEAYDTNENKINNFFVDVFDTTWNYKIGTFEANNSRAIVKVPYGIYNISISSREYHNVKDKIIFKKNAQKWTYKLIPKSKSNVLIEVFDSLRKKPAFVKISLDTIEKETTNLNVNLPEGTYALKISSIEYEDYYKVFDFKGDSSYELKINLKPKLSYLNLNLNRKAFVEIYKDNELINSFEDSTKILKLPIGSYKFKVSCQNCPTLEMSYEINEIKDTTIYIEIFDYNQVLTFKTIEELKSFISKFPNEIFVIEYYAPKPIEGINETLGPNEIKFYKSKETKFIVSFKNQKGG
;
A
#
# COMPACT_ATOMS: atom_id res chain seq x y z
N LYS A 1 -32.41 43.53 30.25
CA LYS A 1 -31.97 42.20 29.77
C LYS A 1 -30.74 42.42 28.91
N PHE A 2 -29.61 41.81 29.26
CA PHE A 2 -28.38 41.86 28.46
C PHE A 2 -27.94 40.42 28.19
N VAL A 3 -27.03 40.23 27.25
CA VAL A 3 -26.47 38.91 26.92
C VAL A 3 -24.95 38.99 27.10
N PRO A 4 -24.36 38.20 28.02
CA PRO A 4 -22.91 38.11 28.12
C PRO A 4 -22.33 37.46 26.87
N TYR A 5 -21.12 37.86 26.49
CA TYR A 5 -20.45 37.29 25.32
C TYR A 5 -18.94 37.40 25.45
N ASP A 6 -18.24 36.48 24.82
CA ASP A 6 -16.79 36.48 24.70
C ASP A 6 -16.40 36.53 23.22
N VAL A 7 -15.43 37.38 22.89
CA VAL A 7 -14.81 37.46 21.57
C VAL A 7 -13.32 37.26 21.71
N VAL A 8 -12.77 36.41 20.85
CA VAL A 8 -11.32 36.18 20.78
C VAL A 8 -10.84 36.50 19.38
N LEU A 9 -9.95 37.48 19.26
CA LEU A 9 -9.21 37.74 18.03
C LEU A 9 -7.89 36.97 18.09
N SER A 10 -7.54 36.23 17.04
CA SER A 10 -6.30 35.45 16.96
C SER A 10 -5.57 35.68 15.65
N LEU A 11 -4.25 35.88 15.73
CA LEU A 11 -3.33 36.01 14.60
C LEU A 11 -2.20 34.99 14.76
N GLY A 12 -2.17 34.02 13.85
CA GLY A 12 -1.22 32.91 13.87
C GLY A 12 -0.18 32.97 12.76
N PHE A 13 1.02 32.46 13.06
CA PHE A 13 2.08 32.19 12.10
C PHE A 13 2.64 30.78 12.33
N GLY A 14 2.91 30.06 11.24
CA GLY A 14 3.53 28.74 11.28
C GLY A 14 4.54 28.57 10.16
N SER A 15 5.62 27.85 10.43
CA SER A 15 6.68 27.56 9.47
C SER A 15 7.15 26.12 9.59
N GLU A 16 7.60 25.58 8.46
CA GLU A 16 8.41 24.37 8.45
C GLU A 16 9.80 24.71 8.97
N LEU A 17 10.21 24.04 10.05
CA LEU A 17 11.53 24.23 10.67
C LEU A 17 12.53 23.21 10.11
N LEU A 18 12.09 21.97 9.97
CA LEU A 18 12.80 20.87 9.31
C LEU A 18 11.81 20.13 8.41
N LYS A 19 12.31 19.31 7.47
CA LYS A 19 11.52 18.55 6.47
C LYS A 19 10.27 17.84 7.06
N ASN A 20 10.35 17.42 8.32
CA ASN A 20 9.30 16.68 9.02
C ASN A 20 8.79 17.40 10.27
N LEU A 21 9.33 18.57 10.62
CA LEU A 21 9.04 19.28 11.87
C LEU A 21 8.56 20.70 11.57
N LYS A 22 7.33 21.00 11.97
CA LYS A 22 6.69 22.30 11.79
C LYS A 22 6.46 22.93 13.16
N VAL A 23 6.63 24.24 13.24
CA VAL A 23 6.39 25.01 14.46
C VAL A 23 5.44 26.15 14.13
N GLY A 24 4.68 26.60 15.12
CA GLY A 24 3.83 27.76 14.96
C GLY A 24 3.47 28.38 16.29
N GLY A 25 2.97 29.60 16.22
CA GLY A 25 2.41 30.29 17.36
C GLY A 25 1.34 31.28 16.94
N ALA A 26 0.52 31.71 17.89
CA ALA A 26 -0.52 32.69 17.64
C ALA A 26 -0.65 33.65 18.81
N VAL A 27 -0.76 34.93 18.50
CA VAL A 27 -1.14 35.95 19.49
C VAL A 27 -2.67 36.06 19.51
N LYS A 28 -3.23 36.12 20.71
CA LYS A 28 -4.67 36.18 20.94
C LYS A 28 -5.03 37.36 21.82
N TYR A 29 -6.22 37.89 21.59
CA TYR A 29 -6.81 38.96 22.38
C TYR A 29 -8.23 38.58 22.76
N TYR A 30 -8.45 38.33 24.05
CA TYR A 30 -9.75 38.03 24.63
C TYR A 30 -10.44 39.33 25.02
N TYR A 31 -11.69 39.48 24.63
CA TYR A 31 -12.62 40.47 25.15
C TYR A 31 -13.82 39.73 25.71
N SER A 32 -14.00 39.80 27.02
CA SER A 32 -15.14 39.21 27.70
C SER A 32 -16.06 40.32 28.20
N PHE A 33 -17.35 40.22 27.88
CA PHE A 33 -18.40 41.07 28.41
C PHE A 33 -19.33 40.21 29.27
N LEU A 34 -19.22 40.38 30.59
CA LEU A 34 -20.02 39.63 31.55
C LEU A 34 -21.29 40.37 31.93
N VAL A 35 -21.22 41.68 32.18
CA VAL A 35 -22.36 42.46 32.68
C VAL A 35 -22.17 43.97 32.46
N PRO A 36 -23.24 44.71 32.13
CA PRO A 36 -23.20 46.17 32.09
C PRO A 36 -22.75 46.82 33.40
N GLU A 37 -21.95 47.89 33.31
CA GLU A 37 -21.43 48.66 34.45
C GLU A 37 -22.55 49.25 35.34
N ASP A 38 -23.64 49.71 34.72
CA ASP A 38 -24.79 50.27 35.44
C ASP A 38 -25.55 49.23 36.27
N ILE A 39 -25.53 47.96 35.86
CA ILE A 39 -26.09 46.85 36.63
C ILE A 39 -25.11 46.45 37.74
N LEU A 40 -23.82 46.39 37.42
CA LEU A 40 -22.76 46.09 38.39
C LEU A 40 -22.83 47.06 39.59
N ARG A 41 -22.96 48.35 39.29
CA ARG A 41 -23.07 49.40 40.31
C ARG A 41 -24.39 49.37 41.07
N ARG A 42 -25.53 49.25 40.37
CA ARG A 42 -26.87 49.35 41.01
C ARG A 42 -27.25 48.12 41.84
N VAL A 43 -26.84 46.93 41.41
CA VAL A 43 -27.25 45.67 42.05
C VAL A 43 -26.18 45.16 43.01
N TYR A 44 -24.91 45.26 42.63
CA TYR A 44 -23.81 44.66 43.38
C TYR A 44 -22.96 45.68 44.14
N GLY A 45 -23.16 46.99 43.92
CA GLY A 45 -22.40 48.05 44.59
C GLY A 45 -20.92 48.09 44.22
N VAL A 46 -20.52 47.39 43.16
CA VAL A 46 -19.13 47.29 42.71
C VAL A 46 -18.85 48.40 41.69
N GLU A 47 -17.80 49.19 41.92
CA GLU A 47 -17.31 50.17 40.95
C GLU A 47 -16.38 49.51 39.94
N GLY A 48 -16.64 49.67 38.66
CA GLY A 48 -15.81 49.17 37.57
C GLY A 48 -16.62 48.64 36.38
N LYS A 49 -15.92 48.10 35.39
CA LYS A 49 -16.54 47.55 34.17
C LYS A 49 -16.69 46.05 34.27
N GLY A 50 -17.88 45.52 33.97
CA GLY A 50 -18.10 44.07 33.80
C GLY A 50 -17.51 43.51 32.50
N THR A 51 -16.33 44.01 32.10
CA THR A 51 -15.57 43.58 30.93
C THR A 51 -14.15 43.19 31.33
N ALA A 52 -13.59 42.17 30.68
CA ALA A 52 -12.20 41.77 30.84
C ALA A 52 -11.48 41.73 29.48
N GLN A 53 -10.20 42.08 29.48
CA GLN A 53 -9.36 42.11 28.29
C GLN A 53 -8.04 41.40 28.60
N VAL A 54 -7.71 40.36 27.84
CA VAL A 54 -6.56 39.49 28.15
C VAL A 54 -5.79 39.16 26.87
N PRO A 55 -4.52 39.56 26.75
CA PRO A 55 -3.65 39.05 25.70
C PRO A 55 -3.19 37.62 26.06
N ALA A 56 -3.05 36.76 25.07
CA ALA A 56 -2.50 35.42 25.26
C ALA A 56 -1.67 34.96 24.06
N LEU A 57 -0.87 33.93 24.28
CA LEU A 57 -0.03 33.27 23.28
C LEU A 57 -0.39 31.79 23.20
N ASP A 58 -0.41 31.26 21.98
CA ASP A 58 -0.41 29.83 21.69
C ASP A 58 0.91 29.45 21.02
N LEU A 59 1.41 28.26 21.33
CA LEU A 59 2.57 27.64 20.71
C LEU A 59 2.25 26.22 20.29
N GLY A 60 2.79 25.78 19.16
CA GLY A 60 2.52 24.45 18.62
C GLY A 60 3.70 23.87 17.84
N ILE A 61 3.83 22.56 17.91
CA ILE A 61 4.79 21.77 17.13
C ILE A 61 4.03 20.62 16.49
N LEU A 62 4.34 20.34 15.23
CA LEU A 62 3.73 19.27 14.45
C LEU A 62 4.81 18.49 13.71
N TYR A 63 4.92 17.21 14.02
CA TYR A 63 5.82 16.27 13.39
C TYR A 63 5.08 15.38 12.39
N HIS A 64 5.58 15.29 11.16
CA HIS A 64 5.07 14.38 10.12
C HIS A 64 6.07 13.24 9.93
N SER A 65 5.65 12.01 10.20
CA SER A 65 6.43 10.80 9.99
C SER A 65 6.36 10.34 8.53
N GLU A 66 7.36 9.56 8.10
CA GLU A 66 7.41 8.93 6.78
C GLU A 66 6.30 7.87 6.59
N TYR A 67 5.69 7.40 7.68
CA TYR A 67 4.62 6.40 7.68
C TYR A 67 3.20 7.01 7.69
N ASN A 68 3.04 8.25 7.22
CA ASN A 68 1.78 9.01 7.25
C ASN A 68 1.18 9.19 8.66
N LEU A 69 2.03 9.17 9.68
CA LEU A 69 1.67 9.45 11.07
C LEU A 69 2.02 10.90 11.42
N ASN A 70 1.09 11.62 12.02
CA ASN A 70 1.27 12.98 12.48
C ASN A 70 1.23 13.01 14.01
N LEU A 71 2.20 13.67 14.63
CA LEU A 71 2.25 13.89 16.07
C LEU A 71 2.22 15.39 16.33
N GLY A 72 1.30 15.84 17.17
CA GLY A 72 1.13 17.25 17.49
C GLY A 72 1.20 17.51 18.99
N ILE A 73 1.84 18.61 19.35
CA ILE A 73 1.79 19.19 20.69
C ILE A 73 1.42 20.67 20.56
N SER A 74 0.51 21.15 21.40
CA SER A 74 0.25 22.59 21.51
C SER A 74 0.04 23.01 22.94
N LEU A 75 0.63 24.14 23.32
CA LEU A 75 0.37 24.85 24.57
C LEU A 75 -0.43 26.10 24.22
N GLN A 76 -1.64 26.21 24.78
CA GLN A 76 -2.61 27.24 24.43
C GLN A 76 -2.94 28.10 25.63
N ASN A 77 -3.32 29.36 25.40
CA ASN A 77 -3.76 30.30 26.42
C ASN A 77 -2.66 30.69 27.42
N ILE A 78 -1.42 30.87 26.95
CA ILE A 78 -0.32 31.39 27.78
C ILE A 78 -0.56 32.89 27.96
N GLY A 79 -0.98 33.31 29.14
CA GLY A 79 -1.30 34.71 29.41
C GLY A 79 -1.53 34.97 30.90
N PRO A 80 -1.71 36.25 31.29
CA PRO A 80 -2.05 36.60 32.66
C PRO A 80 -3.47 36.14 33.01
N ASN A 81 -3.77 36.18 34.30
CA ASN A 81 -5.13 35.93 34.79
C ASN A 81 -6.11 36.94 34.19
N LEU A 82 -7.30 36.45 33.87
CA LEU A 82 -8.46 37.25 33.52
C LEU A 82 -8.95 38.01 34.75
N ARG A 83 -9.21 39.31 34.57
CA ARG A 83 -9.74 40.17 35.63
C ARG A 83 -10.78 41.13 35.06
N TYR A 84 -11.97 41.12 35.65
CA TYR A 84 -12.99 42.13 35.38
C TYR A 84 -12.64 43.42 36.13
N SER A 85 -12.81 44.55 35.46
CA SER A 85 -12.55 45.86 36.06
C SER A 85 -13.52 46.09 37.23
N GLY A 86 -12.98 46.41 38.41
CA GLY A 86 -13.77 46.58 39.64
C GLY A 86 -13.83 45.37 40.56
N ASN A 87 -13.33 44.22 40.12
CA ASN A 87 -13.21 43.04 40.97
C ASN A 87 -11.77 42.89 41.47
N GLU A 88 -11.58 42.51 42.73
CA GLU A 88 -10.24 42.17 43.28
C GLU A 88 -9.83 40.74 42.95
N VAL A 89 -10.80 39.89 42.59
CA VAL A 89 -10.56 38.49 42.23
C VAL A 89 -10.14 38.38 40.77
N SER A 90 -9.02 37.69 40.53
CA SER A 90 -8.55 37.31 39.20
C SER A 90 -8.75 35.82 38.97
N GLU A 91 -9.19 35.42 37.78
CA GLU A 91 -9.37 34.03 37.39
C GLU A 91 -8.28 33.62 36.38
N PRO A 92 -7.62 32.46 36.55
CA PRO A 92 -6.60 32.03 35.62
C PRO A 92 -7.21 31.76 34.23
N LEU A 93 -6.52 32.22 33.18
CA LEU A 93 -6.85 31.83 31.82
C LEU A 93 -6.63 30.30 31.69
N PRO A 94 -7.49 29.55 30.97
CA PRO A 94 -7.40 28.09 30.92
C PRO A 94 -6.19 27.62 30.09
N LEU A 95 -4.99 27.72 30.68
CA LEU A 95 -3.73 27.23 30.10
C LEU A 95 -3.89 25.75 29.77
N ALA A 96 -3.79 25.40 28.49
CA ALA A 96 -4.13 24.06 28.03
C ALA A 96 -2.98 23.42 27.26
N LEU A 97 -2.62 22.20 27.65
CA LEU A 97 -1.72 21.33 26.89
C LEU A 97 -2.55 20.34 26.07
N ARG A 98 -2.29 20.26 24.77
CA ARG A 98 -2.87 19.26 23.88
C ARG A 98 -1.78 18.39 23.28
N LEU A 99 -1.98 17.08 23.33
CA LEU A 99 -1.17 16.08 22.66
C LEU A 99 -2.06 15.31 21.69
N GLY A 100 -1.65 15.23 20.42
CA GLY A 100 -2.46 14.63 19.36
C GLY A 100 -1.66 13.68 18.48
N ILE A 101 -2.34 12.65 18.00
CA ILE A 101 -1.85 11.71 17.00
C ILE A 101 -2.88 11.59 15.87
N GLY A 102 -2.39 11.50 14.64
CA GLY A 102 -3.24 11.33 13.46
C GLY A 102 -2.59 10.42 12.43
N TYR A 103 -3.41 9.65 11.74
CA TYR A 103 -3.01 8.82 10.61
C TYR A 103 -3.87 9.14 9.41
N TYR A 104 -3.27 9.22 8.23
CA TYR A 104 -3.96 9.47 6.97
C TYR A 104 -3.52 8.46 5.90
N ASN A 105 -4.49 7.94 5.15
CA ASN A 105 -4.21 7.17 3.94
C ASN A 105 -5.29 7.40 2.87
N ARG A 106 -4.99 7.08 1.62
CA ARG A 106 -5.93 7.16 0.49
C ARG A 106 -5.76 5.94 -0.42
N PHE A 107 -6.88 5.28 -0.69
CA PHE A 107 -6.98 4.14 -1.60
C PHE A 107 -7.91 4.51 -2.75
N GLY A 108 -7.34 4.87 -3.90
CA GLY A 108 -8.09 5.39 -5.04
C GLY A 108 -8.93 6.62 -4.66
N ASN A 109 -10.25 6.51 -4.82
CA ASN A 109 -11.19 7.60 -4.53
C ASN A 109 -11.61 7.66 -3.06
N ILE A 110 -11.20 6.72 -2.21
CA ILE A 110 -11.56 6.70 -0.79
C ILE A 110 -10.36 7.19 0.03
N SER A 111 -10.56 8.17 0.90
CA SER A 111 -9.57 8.58 1.90
C SER A 111 -10.02 8.22 3.30
N PHE A 112 -9.06 7.88 4.15
CA PHE A 112 -9.29 7.49 5.52
C PHE A 112 -8.39 8.29 6.45
N LYS A 113 -8.95 8.81 7.54
CA LYS A 113 -8.22 9.43 8.64
C LYS A 113 -8.67 8.81 9.95
N ILE A 114 -7.71 8.62 10.85
CA ILE A 114 -7.98 8.41 12.28
C ILE A 114 -7.19 9.47 13.03
N ALA A 115 -7.78 10.05 14.05
CA ALA A 115 -7.09 10.93 14.97
C ALA A 115 -7.54 10.68 16.40
N GLY A 116 -6.65 10.97 17.34
CA GLY A 116 -6.98 11.04 18.75
C GLY A 116 -6.13 12.08 19.45
N ASP A 117 -6.68 12.69 20.49
CA ASP A 117 -5.98 13.71 21.25
C ASP A 117 -6.41 13.76 22.71
N VAL A 118 -5.48 14.20 23.55
CA VAL A 118 -5.68 14.45 24.98
C VAL A 118 -5.44 15.92 25.25
N VAL A 119 -6.37 16.56 25.95
CA VAL A 119 -6.28 17.96 26.39
C VAL A 119 -6.29 18.00 27.90
N LYS A 120 -5.29 18.66 28.50
CA LYS A 120 -5.24 18.90 29.94
C LYS A 120 -5.17 20.40 30.20
N ILE A 121 -6.09 20.90 31.03
CA ILE A 121 -5.98 22.24 31.61
C ILE A 121 -4.91 22.17 32.71
N LEU A 122 -3.90 23.03 32.61
CA LEU A 122 -2.72 23.04 33.49
C LEU A 122 -2.86 23.98 34.68
N VAL A 123 -3.98 24.71 34.78
CA VAL A 123 -4.30 25.55 35.93
C VAL A 123 -4.31 24.68 37.18
N ASN A 124 -3.58 25.11 38.23
CA ASN A 124 -3.48 24.42 39.53
C ASN A 124 -2.98 22.96 39.50
N ILE A 125 -2.38 22.49 38.39
CA ILE A 125 -1.98 21.08 38.24
C ILE A 125 -1.05 20.54 39.34
N ILE A 126 -0.19 21.38 39.92
CA ILE A 126 0.71 20.99 41.01
C ILE A 126 -0.10 20.68 42.28
N GLN A 127 -1.09 21.50 42.58
CA GLN A 127 -1.97 21.32 43.74
C GLN A 127 -2.87 20.10 43.54
N ASP A 128 -3.47 19.97 42.36
CA ASP A 128 -4.31 18.82 42.01
C ASP A 128 -3.56 17.49 42.13
N TYR A 129 -2.29 17.47 41.69
CA TYR A 129 -1.42 16.31 41.83
C TYR A 129 -1.09 16.01 43.30
N ALA A 130 -0.80 17.04 44.10
CA ALA A 130 -0.52 16.88 45.52
C ALA A 130 -1.72 16.35 46.30
N ASP A 131 -2.92 16.84 45.99
CA ASP A 131 -4.15 16.51 46.72
C ASP A 131 -4.78 15.18 46.28
N SER A 132 -4.76 14.89 44.97
CA SER A 132 -5.54 13.79 44.37
C SER A 132 -4.70 12.77 43.57
N GLY A 133 -3.40 13.03 43.39
CA GLY A 133 -2.47 12.13 42.71
C GLY A 133 -2.59 12.09 41.18
N LEU A 134 -1.67 11.37 40.53
CA LEU A 134 -1.54 11.32 39.07
C LEU A 134 -2.80 10.77 38.36
N ASN A 135 -3.44 9.77 38.95
CA ASN A 135 -4.61 9.11 38.35
C ASN A 135 -5.77 10.09 38.17
N TRP A 136 -6.00 10.95 39.17
CA TRP A 136 -7.02 11.99 39.09
C TRP A 136 -6.68 12.99 37.97
N VAL A 137 -5.43 13.47 37.95
CA VAL A 137 -4.95 14.44 36.95
C VAL A 137 -5.12 13.93 35.52
N ILE A 138 -4.85 12.64 35.27
CA ILE A 138 -5.03 11.98 33.96
C ILE A 138 -6.51 11.76 33.65
N ASN A 139 -7.33 11.36 34.63
CA ASN A 139 -8.76 11.11 34.43
C ASN A 139 -9.54 12.38 34.07
N GLU A 140 -9.14 13.52 34.65
CA GLU A 140 -9.71 14.84 34.35
C GLU A 140 -9.38 15.34 32.93
N ALA A 141 -8.30 14.85 32.30
CA ALA A 141 -7.96 15.26 30.94
C ALA A 141 -9.06 14.87 29.94
N PHE A 142 -9.38 15.77 29.01
CA PHE A 142 -10.34 15.51 27.93
C PHE A 142 -9.69 14.60 26.91
N LYS A 143 -10.39 13.53 26.52
CA LYS A 143 -9.88 12.51 25.60
C LYS A 143 -10.79 12.43 24.40
N HIS A 144 -10.18 12.39 23.22
CA HIS A 144 -10.88 12.40 21.95
C HIS A 144 -10.34 11.29 21.05
N ALA A 145 -11.23 10.62 20.33
CA ALA A 145 -10.87 9.74 19.23
C ALA A 145 -11.88 9.92 18.11
N GLY A 146 -11.44 9.89 16.86
CA GLY A 146 -12.32 10.05 15.71
C GLY A 146 -11.75 9.52 14.42
N THR A 147 -12.65 9.33 13.47
CA THR A 147 -12.34 8.85 12.13
C THR A 147 -13.08 9.68 11.09
N GLU A 148 -12.45 9.90 9.93
CA GLU A 148 -13.06 10.50 8.75
C GLU A 148 -12.90 9.57 7.55
N ILE A 149 -14.00 9.31 6.86
CA ILE A 149 -14.02 8.61 5.57
C ILE A 149 -14.41 9.64 4.51
N GLY A 150 -13.51 9.90 3.58
CA GLY A 150 -13.75 10.76 2.43
C GLY A 150 -14.02 9.93 1.17
N ILE A 151 -15.06 10.28 0.42
CA ILE A 151 -15.45 9.62 -0.84
C ILE A 151 -15.28 10.63 -1.96
N GLY A 152 -14.46 10.29 -2.96
CA GLY A 152 -14.14 11.09 -4.15
C GLY A 152 -13.65 12.52 -3.87
N ASN A 153 -13.21 12.80 -2.63
CA ASN A 153 -12.87 14.14 -2.17
C ASN A 153 -14.04 15.16 -2.23
N PHE A 154 -15.28 14.67 -2.22
CA PHE A 154 -16.49 15.50 -2.28
C PHE A 154 -17.41 15.27 -1.08
N ILE A 155 -17.54 14.05 -0.56
CA ILE A 155 -18.28 13.74 0.68
C ILE A 155 -17.31 13.29 1.76
N PHE A 156 -17.54 13.73 2.99
CA PHE A 156 -16.78 13.35 4.18
C PHE A 156 -17.73 12.92 5.28
N LEU A 157 -17.59 11.68 5.75
CA LEU A 157 -18.34 11.16 6.90
C LEU A 157 -17.41 11.10 8.11
N ARG A 158 -17.86 11.60 9.25
CA ARG A 158 -17.08 11.70 10.47
C ARG A 158 -17.81 11.04 11.63
N PHE A 159 -17.06 10.26 12.37
CA PHE A 159 -17.50 9.67 13.63
C PHE A 159 -16.43 9.94 14.68
N GLY A 160 -16.84 10.33 15.87
CA GLY A 160 -15.93 10.57 16.98
C GLY A 160 -16.52 10.19 18.32
N TYR A 161 -15.67 10.13 19.33
CA TYR A 161 -16.04 9.90 20.71
C TYR A 161 -15.30 10.91 21.58
N PHE A 162 -16.05 11.63 22.41
CA PHE A 162 -15.54 12.61 23.36
C PHE A 162 -15.70 12.05 24.76
N TYR A 163 -14.64 12.16 25.57
CA TYR A 163 -14.64 11.67 26.94
C TYR A 163 -14.02 12.71 27.88
N ASP A 164 -14.88 13.28 28.72
CA ASP A 164 -14.55 14.14 29.84
C ASP A 164 -15.43 13.72 31.02
N LEU A 165 -14.83 13.00 31.96
CA LEU A 165 -15.53 12.41 33.09
C LEU A 165 -16.05 13.47 34.07
N TYR A 166 -15.26 14.52 34.32
CA TYR A 166 -15.55 15.50 35.35
C TYR A 166 -16.46 16.62 34.85
N GLY A 167 -16.40 16.95 33.56
CA GLY A 167 -17.38 17.83 32.93
C GLY A 167 -18.70 17.13 32.56
N ASP A 168 -18.85 15.84 32.88
CA ASP A 168 -19.98 14.98 32.50
C ASP A 168 -20.32 15.06 31.00
N ARG A 169 -19.26 15.07 30.18
CA ARG A 169 -19.33 15.13 28.73
C ARG A 169 -18.73 13.85 28.16
N ILE A 170 -19.56 12.83 27.97
CA ILE A 170 -19.11 11.54 27.43
C ILE A 170 -20.12 11.07 26.39
N GLY A 171 -19.67 10.87 25.15
CA GLY A 171 -20.52 10.29 24.13
C GLY A 171 -19.98 10.37 22.71
N PRO A 172 -20.73 9.80 21.76
CA PRO A 172 -20.40 9.85 20.35
C PRO A 172 -20.70 11.23 19.75
N THR A 173 -20.02 11.52 18.66
CA THR A 173 -20.22 12.70 17.80
C THR A 173 -20.27 12.26 16.35
N PHE A 174 -21.07 12.95 15.55
CA PHE A 174 -21.27 12.63 14.14
C PHE A 174 -21.06 13.87 13.29
N GLY A 175 -20.58 13.69 12.07
CA GLY A 175 -20.46 14.79 11.13
C GLY A 175 -20.54 14.35 9.68
N ILE A 176 -21.06 15.24 8.85
CA ILE A 176 -21.06 15.11 7.40
C ILE A 176 -20.52 16.40 6.78
N GLY A 177 -19.67 16.25 5.79
CA GLY A 177 -19.08 17.35 5.03
C GLY A 177 -19.29 17.15 3.55
N VAL A 178 -19.58 18.23 2.83
CA VAL A 178 -19.63 18.26 1.37
C VAL A 178 -18.67 19.33 0.88
N LYS A 179 -17.78 18.98 -0.04
CA LYS A 179 -16.87 19.89 -0.73
C LYS A 179 -17.26 20.02 -2.19
N PHE A 180 -17.53 21.24 -2.62
CA PHE A 180 -17.74 21.59 -4.02
C PHE A 180 -16.68 22.62 -4.44
N GLN A 181 -15.74 22.19 -5.27
CA GLN A 181 -14.57 22.98 -5.68
C GLN A 181 -13.76 23.47 -4.47
N ASP A 182 -13.80 24.78 -4.22
CA ASP A 182 -13.08 25.48 -3.17
C ASP A 182 -13.97 25.81 -1.97
N LEU A 183 -15.27 25.48 -2.04
CA LEU A 183 -16.23 25.64 -0.96
C LEU A 183 -16.45 24.30 -0.23
N SER A 184 -16.45 24.32 1.09
CA SER A 184 -16.84 23.19 1.93
C SER A 184 -17.95 23.61 2.89
N LEU A 185 -18.96 22.77 3.03
CA LEU A 185 -20.00 22.86 4.05
C LEU A 185 -19.91 21.63 4.96
N ASP A 186 -19.82 21.85 6.25
CA ASP A 186 -19.75 20.80 7.25
C ASP A 186 -20.86 20.98 8.29
N ILE A 187 -21.51 19.88 8.65
CA ILE A 187 -22.53 19.80 9.70
C ILE A 187 -22.08 18.74 10.69
N SER A 188 -22.09 19.05 11.98
CA SER A 188 -21.82 18.06 13.04
C SER A 188 -22.87 18.11 14.14
N ASP A 189 -23.02 16.98 14.83
CA ASP A 189 -23.93 16.77 15.95
C ASP A 189 -23.14 16.17 17.12
N ASP A 190 -23.15 16.88 18.24
CA ASP A 190 -22.50 16.47 19.47
C ASP A 190 -23.50 16.38 20.65
N ARG A 191 -24.82 16.38 20.39
CA ARG A 191 -25.84 16.41 21.46
C ARG A 191 -25.70 15.27 22.47
N MET A 192 -25.16 14.13 22.03
CA MET A 192 -25.04 12.91 22.81
C MET A 192 -23.89 12.96 23.82
N ILE A 193 -23.02 13.97 23.78
CA ILE A 193 -21.93 14.07 24.76
C ILE A 193 -22.42 14.60 26.11
N TYR A 194 -23.47 15.43 26.14
CA TYR A 194 -23.92 16.13 27.34
C TYR A 194 -24.84 15.24 28.21
N ARG A 195 -24.24 14.42 29.08
CA ARG A 195 -24.96 13.42 29.89
C ARG A 195 -25.83 14.02 31.00
N PHE A 196 -25.58 15.27 31.39
CA PHE A 196 -26.42 16.02 32.32
C PHE A 196 -27.79 16.41 31.73
N ASN A 197 -27.99 16.29 30.41
CA ASN A 197 -29.31 16.41 29.82
C ASN A 197 -30.12 15.14 30.16
N LYS A 198 -31.31 15.29 30.74
CA LYS A 198 -32.20 14.15 31.04
C LYS A 198 -32.53 13.39 29.74
N GLU A 199 -32.72 12.07 29.85
CA GLU A 199 -33.22 11.26 28.73
C GLU A 199 -34.50 11.90 28.15
N GLY A 200 -34.46 12.26 26.86
CA GLY A 200 -35.57 12.93 26.16
C GLY A 200 -35.49 14.47 26.10
N GLU A 201 -34.56 15.13 26.81
CA GLU A 201 -34.39 16.59 26.80
C GLU A 201 -33.18 17.08 25.99
N SER A 202 -32.41 16.19 25.36
CA SER A 202 -31.26 16.56 24.53
C SER A 202 -31.70 17.37 23.31
N LYS A 203 -31.69 18.70 23.46
CA LYS A 203 -31.93 19.64 22.36
C LYS A 203 -30.92 19.36 21.24
N PRO A 204 -31.33 19.43 19.97
CA PRO A 204 -30.40 19.29 18.86
C PRO A 204 -29.27 20.31 19.00
N ASN A 205 -28.02 19.85 19.04
CA ASN A 205 -26.85 20.72 19.02
C ASN A 205 -26.09 20.51 17.72
N PHE A 206 -26.63 21.11 16.65
CA PHE A 206 -26.01 21.06 15.34
C PHE A 206 -25.02 22.21 15.18
N ARG A 207 -23.80 21.90 14.77
CA ARG A 207 -22.78 22.89 14.40
C ARG A 207 -22.68 22.95 12.88
N PHE A 208 -22.71 24.17 12.35
CA PHE A 208 -22.58 24.43 10.92
C PHE A 208 -21.29 25.19 10.67
N GLN A 209 -20.50 24.71 9.71
CA GLN A 209 -19.27 25.36 9.29
C GLN A 209 -19.28 25.53 7.77
N LEU A 210 -19.00 26.76 7.33
CA LEU A 210 -18.74 27.09 5.93
C LEU A 210 -17.27 27.46 5.81
N SER A 211 -16.57 26.81 4.89
CA SER A 211 -15.16 27.09 4.61
C SER A 211 -14.98 27.40 3.13
N TYR A 212 -14.22 28.46 2.83
CA TYR A 212 -13.80 28.78 1.47
C TYR A 212 -12.28 28.75 1.40
N GLU A 213 -11.76 27.83 0.60
CA GLU A 213 -10.35 27.72 0.31
C GLU A 213 -10.03 28.66 -0.85
N ALA A 214 -9.68 29.91 -0.54
CA ALA A 214 -9.16 30.83 -1.53
C ALA A 214 -7.79 30.34 -2.00
N LYS A 215 -7.78 29.37 -2.90
CA LYS A 215 -6.57 29.08 -3.65
C LYS A 215 -6.27 30.37 -4.38
N LYS A 216 -5.05 30.87 -4.19
CA LYS A 216 -4.45 31.68 -5.23
C LYS A 216 -4.31 30.75 -6.43
N ARG A 217 -5.41 30.60 -7.18
CA ARG A 217 -5.31 30.48 -8.62
C ARG A 217 -4.61 31.77 -8.99
N LEU A 218 -3.28 31.72 -9.00
CA LEU A 218 -2.52 32.47 -9.98
C LEU A 218 -3.29 32.18 -11.26
N ARG A 219 -4.15 33.11 -11.66
CA ARG A 219 -4.76 33.11 -12.97
C ARG A 219 -3.58 32.85 -13.89
N THR A 220 -3.61 31.69 -14.51
CA THR A 220 -2.90 31.40 -15.73
C THR A 220 -3.44 32.40 -16.76
N ASP A 221 -2.94 33.63 -16.66
CA ASP A 221 -2.83 34.57 -17.75
C ASP A 221 -1.82 35.65 -17.33
N THR A 222 -0.66 35.64 -18.02
CA THR A 222 0.53 36.50 -17.88
C THR A 222 1.60 36.17 -16.81
N SER A 223 1.68 34.93 -16.32
CA SER A 223 2.72 34.53 -15.36
C SER A 223 4.14 34.61 -15.93
N LYS A 224 5.08 34.97 -15.06
CA LYS A 224 6.50 35.13 -15.32
C LYS A 224 7.12 33.77 -15.64
N PHE A 225 7.13 33.38 -16.91
CA PHE A 225 7.82 32.18 -17.38
C PHE A 225 8.90 32.54 -18.38
N PHE A 226 9.90 31.68 -18.48
CA PHE A 226 10.79 31.61 -19.63
C PHE A 226 10.64 30.24 -20.30
N ILE A 227 10.94 30.22 -21.59
CA ILE A 227 10.89 29.01 -22.41
C ILE A 227 12.32 28.51 -22.57
N VAL A 228 12.52 27.22 -22.34
CA VAL A 228 13.76 26.54 -22.74
C VAL A 228 13.43 25.68 -23.96
N GLU A 229 14.23 25.84 -25.02
CA GLU A 229 14.24 24.95 -26.16
C GLU A 229 15.61 24.27 -26.25
N ALA A 230 15.61 22.99 -26.61
CA ALA A 230 16.82 22.21 -26.81
C ALA A 230 16.87 21.70 -28.26
N TYR A 231 18.07 21.75 -28.84
CA TYR A 231 18.37 21.32 -30.20
C TYR A 231 19.55 20.36 -30.19
N ASP A 232 19.59 19.42 -31.13
CA ASP A 232 20.73 18.53 -31.31
C ASP A 232 21.90 19.23 -32.03
N THR A 233 22.98 18.49 -32.29
CA THR A 233 24.15 19.03 -32.99
C THR A 233 23.87 19.48 -34.43
N ASN A 234 22.79 18.97 -35.03
CA ASN A 234 22.34 19.21 -36.41
C ASN A 234 21.16 20.20 -36.49
N GLU A 235 20.85 20.91 -35.40
CA GLU A 235 19.74 21.87 -35.30
C GLU A 235 18.33 21.27 -35.36
N ASN A 236 18.18 19.96 -35.16
CA ASN A 236 16.86 19.36 -34.97
C ASN A 236 16.36 19.62 -33.55
N LYS A 237 15.07 19.89 -33.41
CA LYS A 237 14.43 20.10 -32.12
C LYS A 237 14.36 18.81 -31.31
N ILE A 238 14.75 18.89 -30.05
CA ILE A 238 14.66 17.77 -29.10
C ILE A 238 13.33 17.84 -28.37
N ASN A 239 12.51 16.80 -28.52
CA ASN A 239 11.15 16.80 -27.96
C ASN A 239 11.12 16.49 -26.47
N ASN A 240 11.96 15.55 -26.01
CA ASN A 240 11.89 14.99 -24.66
C ASN A 240 13.16 15.35 -23.87
N PHE A 241 13.07 16.38 -23.06
CA PHE A 241 14.10 16.79 -22.11
C PHE A 241 13.45 17.38 -20.86
N PHE A 242 14.20 17.40 -19.77
CA PHE A 242 13.81 17.99 -18.50
C PHE A 242 14.70 19.18 -18.20
N VAL A 243 14.13 20.19 -17.56
CA VAL A 243 14.85 21.36 -17.04
C VAL A 243 14.71 21.36 -15.53
N ASP A 244 15.79 21.01 -14.84
CA ASP A 244 15.89 21.19 -13.40
C ASP A 244 16.32 22.62 -13.10
N VAL A 245 15.62 23.28 -12.17
CA VAL A 245 15.91 24.67 -11.79
C VAL A 245 16.26 24.73 -10.31
N PHE A 246 17.34 25.43 -9.98
CA PHE A 246 17.85 25.59 -8.63
C PHE A 246 17.98 27.07 -8.29
N ASP A 247 17.55 27.45 -7.09
CA ASP A 247 17.75 28.81 -6.56
C ASP A 247 19.25 29.05 -6.28
N THR A 248 19.82 30.16 -6.73
CA THR A 248 21.26 30.41 -6.53
C THR A 248 21.66 30.75 -5.11
N THR A 249 20.71 31.15 -4.26
CA THR A 249 20.98 31.58 -2.87
C THR A 249 21.16 30.38 -1.95
N TRP A 250 20.39 29.31 -2.17
CA TRP A 250 20.36 28.13 -1.30
C TRP A 250 20.67 26.81 -2.03
N ASN A 251 20.92 26.86 -3.35
CA ASN A 251 21.11 25.71 -4.22
C ASN A 251 20.00 24.63 -4.11
N TYR A 252 18.81 25.05 -3.69
CA TYR A 252 17.64 24.20 -3.53
C TYR A 252 16.93 24.03 -4.89
N LYS A 253 16.53 22.79 -5.21
CA LYS A 253 15.81 22.47 -6.44
C LYS A 253 14.39 23.02 -6.36
N ILE A 254 14.11 24.07 -7.14
CA ILE A 254 12.81 24.72 -7.25
C ILE A 254 11.80 23.80 -7.94
N GLY A 255 12.25 23.08 -8.98
CA GLY A 255 11.40 22.15 -9.71
C GLY A 255 12.09 21.49 -10.89
N THR A 256 11.43 20.46 -11.41
CA THR A 256 11.73 19.82 -12.70
C THR A 256 10.62 20.19 -13.68
N PHE A 257 10.99 20.69 -14.86
CA PHE A 257 10.04 21.07 -15.89
C PHE A 257 10.27 20.19 -17.13
N GLU A 258 9.26 19.42 -17.51
CA GLU A 258 9.30 18.58 -18.70
C GLU A 258 8.99 19.39 -19.96
N ALA A 259 9.72 19.09 -21.04
CA ALA A 259 9.44 19.65 -22.35
C ALA A 259 8.25 18.96 -23.02
N ASN A 260 7.30 19.75 -23.52
CA ASN A 260 6.22 19.30 -24.38
C ASN A 260 6.38 19.97 -25.76
N ASN A 261 6.32 19.19 -26.85
CA ASN A 261 6.53 19.71 -28.22
C ASN A 261 7.81 20.56 -28.36
N SER A 262 8.94 20.02 -27.88
CA SER A 262 10.27 20.65 -27.91
C SER A 262 10.43 21.94 -27.08
N ARG A 263 9.49 22.23 -26.16
CA ARG A 263 9.51 23.43 -25.31
C ARG A 263 9.24 23.07 -23.86
N ALA A 264 10.16 23.42 -22.97
CA ALA A 264 9.91 23.41 -21.54
C ALA A 264 9.48 24.81 -21.08
N ILE A 265 8.30 24.91 -20.49
CA ILE A 265 7.77 26.17 -19.93
C ILE A 265 8.13 26.22 -18.45
N VAL A 266 9.13 27.02 -18.12
CA VAL A 266 9.66 27.13 -16.76
C VAL A 266 9.00 28.31 -16.03
N LYS A 267 8.24 28.00 -14.99
CA LYS A 267 7.47 28.99 -14.21
C LYS A 267 8.15 29.22 -12.86
N VAL A 268 8.86 30.33 -12.74
CA VAL A 268 9.59 30.72 -11.52
C VAL A 268 9.49 32.24 -11.28
N PRO A 269 9.69 32.74 -10.05
CA PRO A 269 9.80 34.19 -9.79
C PRO A 269 10.95 34.84 -10.59
N TYR A 270 11.02 36.17 -10.62
CA TYR A 270 12.22 36.82 -11.17
C TYR A 270 13.40 36.60 -10.22
N GLY A 271 14.58 36.30 -10.76
CA GLY A 271 15.73 35.91 -9.97
C GLY A 271 16.88 35.38 -10.81
N ILE A 272 17.90 34.89 -10.13
CA ILE A 272 19.04 34.20 -10.73
C ILE A 272 18.87 32.71 -10.42
N TYR A 273 19.01 31.86 -11.43
CA TYR A 273 18.79 30.43 -11.30
C TYR A 273 19.94 29.65 -11.93
N ASN A 274 20.37 28.57 -11.28
CA ASN A 274 21.14 27.53 -11.96
C ASN A 274 20.13 26.57 -12.59
N ILE A 275 20.30 26.25 -13.86
CA ILE A 275 19.50 25.25 -14.55
C ILE A 275 20.36 24.08 -14.99
N SER A 276 19.76 22.89 -15.03
CA SER A 276 20.35 21.69 -15.60
C SER A 276 19.35 21.07 -16.57
N ILE A 277 19.73 21.02 -17.84
CA ILE A 277 18.94 20.42 -18.90
C ILE A 277 19.41 18.99 -19.05
N SER A 278 18.50 18.04 -18.89
CA SER A 278 18.80 16.62 -18.96
C SER A 278 17.89 15.93 -19.97
N SER A 279 18.44 14.95 -20.67
CA SER A 279 17.70 14.09 -21.58
C SER A 279 18.30 12.68 -21.53
N ARG A 280 17.49 11.67 -21.85
CA ARG A 280 17.95 10.28 -21.87
C ARG A 280 18.97 10.06 -22.99
N GLU A 281 18.73 10.68 -24.14
CA GLU A 281 19.50 10.51 -25.39
C GLU A 281 20.69 11.48 -25.52
N TYR A 282 20.79 12.50 -24.67
CA TYR A 282 21.78 13.57 -24.80
C TYR A 282 22.51 13.87 -23.49
N HIS A 283 23.72 14.41 -23.57
CA HIS A 283 24.48 14.85 -22.41
C HIS A 283 23.82 16.06 -21.72
N ASN A 284 23.94 16.10 -20.39
CA ASN A 284 23.36 17.17 -19.59
C ASN A 284 24.11 18.49 -19.80
N VAL A 285 23.37 19.59 -19.91
CA VAL A 285 23.92 20.94 -19.98
C VAL A 285 23.52 21.72 -18.73
N LYS A 286 24.47 22.39 -18.09
CA LYS A 286 24.22 23.26 -16.94
C LYS A 286 24.48 24.71 -17.33
N ASP A 287 23.63 25.61 -16.85
CA ASP A 287 23.78 27.04 -17.12
C ASP A 287 23.26 27.87 -15.94
N LYS A 288 23.66 29.14 -15.87
CA LYS A 288 23.15 30.11 -14.89
C LYS A 288 22.44 31.22 -15.63
N ILE A 289 21.13 31.32 -15.42
CA ILE A 289 20.26 32.28 -16.10
C ILE A 289 19.81 33.39 -15.16
N ILE A 290 19.58 34.57 -15.70
CA ILE A 290 18.97 35.70 -14.97
C ILE A 290 17.61 36.00 -15.58
N PHE A 291 16.54 35.69 -14.84
CA PHE A 291 15.17 35.89 -15.28
C PHE A 291 14.62 37.21 -14.72
N LYS A 292 14.50 38.23 -15.58
CA LYS A 292 14.21 39.63 -15.17
C LYS A 292 12.86 40.16 -15.66
N LYS A 293 12.25 39.56 -16.69
CA LYS A 293 11.01 40.06 -17.31
C LYS A 293 10.20 38.95 -17.98
N ASN A 294 8.92 39.18 -18.24
CA ASN A 294 8.06 38.26 -18.98
C ASN A 294 8.59 37.99 -20.40
N ALA A 295 8.43 36.76 -20.90
CA ALA A 295 8.80 36.26 -22.22
C ALA A 295 10.32 36.27 -22.55
N GLN A 296 11.11 35.48 -21.81
CA GLN A 296 12.49 35.15 -22.18
C GLN A 296 12.55 33.73 -22.76
N LYS A 297 13.38 33.54 -23.80
CA LYS A 297 13.62 32.23 -24.42
C LYS A 297 15.11 31.93 -24.35
N TRP A 298 15.45 30.74 -23.87
CA TRP A 298 16.80 30.22 -23.82
C TRP A 298 16.88 29.00 -24.72
N THR A 299 17.94 28.93 -25.51
CA THR A 299 18.14 27.87 -26.50
C THR A 299 19.44 27.17 -26.21
N TYR A 300 19.41 25.84 -26.12
CA TYR A 300 20.57 25.03 -25.78
C TYR A 300 20.82 23.97 -26.84
N LYS A 301 22.10 23.80 -27.18
CA LYS A 301 22.56 22.75 -28.08
C LYS A 301 23.03 21.57 -27.23
N LEU A 302 22.36 20.43 -27.34
CA LEU A 302 22.70 19.21 -26.60
C LEU A 302 23.49 18.26 -27.51
N ILE A 303 24.49 17.60 -26.94
CA ILE A 303 25.32 16.62 -27.64
C ILE A 303 24.70 15.23 -27.44
N PRO A 304 24.38 14.48 -28.51
CA PRO A 304 23.87 13.11 -28.39
C PRO A 304 24.87 12.25 -27.62
N LYS A 305 24.34 11.35 -26.78
CA LYS A 305 25.15 10.31 -26.16
C LYS A 305 25.51 9.24 -27.19
N SER A 306 26.71 8.70 -27.07
CA SER A 306 27.07 7.45 -27.75
C SER A 306 26.16 6.32 -27.28
N LYS A 307 25.89 5.39 -28.19
CA LYS A 307 25.00 4.26 -27.91
C LYS A 307 25.75 2.94 -27.98
N SER A 308 25.24 1.96 -27.26
CA SER A 308 25.82 0.63 -27.16
C SER A 308 24.77 -0.42 -27.44
N ASN A 309 25.20 -1.48 -28.12
CA ASN A 309 24.34 -2.63 -28.37
C ASN A 309 24.38 -3.55 -27.14
N VAL A 310 23.22 -3.88 -26.59
CA VAL A 310 23.09 -4.73 -25.40
C VAL A 310 22.23 -5.94 -25.77
N LEU A 311 22.85 -7.11 -25.76
CA LEU A 311 22.20 -8.40 -25.92
C LEU A 311 22.06 -9.07 -24.55
N ILE A 312 20.81 -9.28 -24.12
CA ILE A 312 20.48 -10.02 -22.91
C ILE A 312 19.96 -11.39 -23.33
N GLU A 313 20.59 -12.46 -22.83
CA GLU A 313 20.16 -13.83 -23.03
C GLU A 313 19.85 -14.46 -21.67
N VAL A 314 18.68 -15.08 -21.57
CA VAL A 314 18.20 -15.65 -20.31
C VAL A 314 18.13 -17.17 -20.42
N PHE A 315 18.73 -17.85 -19.45
CA PHE A 315 18.84 -19.29 -19.40
C PHE A 315 18.29 -19.84 -18.09
N ASP A 316 17.74 -21.04 -18.17
CA ASP A 316 17.46 -21.87 -17.00
C ASP A 316 18.78 -22.39 -16.40
N SER A 317 19.02 -22.08 -15.13
CA SER A 317 20.26 -22.48 -14.45
C SER A 317 20.47 -24.00 -14.37
N LEU A 318 19.40 -24.79 -14.31
CA LEU A 318 19.43 -26.26 -14.24
C LEU A 318 19.46 -26.87 -15.63
N ARG A 319 18.54 -26.45 -16.51
CA ARG A 319 18.35 -27.06 -17.84
C ARG A 319 19.37 -26.57 -18.88
N LYS A 320 20.07 -25.46 -18.61
CA LYS A 320 20.97 -24.79 -19.57
C LYS A 320 20.32 -24.48 -20.92
N LYS A 321 19.00 -24.26 -20.93
CA LYS A 321 18.20 -23.91 -22.11
C LYS A 321 17.67 -22.47 -22.00
N PRO A 322 17.37 -21.80 -23.13
CA PRO A 322 16.75 -20.47 -23.10
C PRO A 322 15.44 -20.48 -22.30
N ALA A 323 15.24 -19.47 -21.47
CA ALA A 323 14.05 -19.33 -20.62
C ALA A 323 13.16 -18.20 -21.15
N PHE A 324 11.88 -18.49 -21.42
CA PHE A 324 10.92 -17.48 -21.86
C PHE A 324 10.39 -16.71 -20.65
N VAL A 325 10.67 -15.41 -20.59
CA VAL A 325 10.45 -14.58 -19.40
C VAL A 325 10.07 -13.15 -19.77
N LYS A 326 9.53 -12.40 -18.81
CA LYS A 326 9.33 -10.96 -18.97
C LYS A 326 10.62 -10.22 -18.60
N ILE A 327 11.28 -9.63 -19.60
CA ILE A 327 12.46 -8.77 -19.43
C ILE A 327 12.01 -7.31 -19.39
N SER A 328 12.34 -6.60 -18.32
CA SER A 328 12.07 -5.18 -18.13
C SER A 328 13.38 -4.43 -17.92
N LEU A 329 13.73 -3.56 -18.87
CA LEU A 329 14.94 -2.74 -18.83
C LEU A 329 14.52 -1.27 -18.96
N ASP A 330 14.46 -0.59 -17.81
CA ASP A 330 13.91 0.77 -17.70
C ASP A 330 12.47 0.84 -18.27
N THR A 331 12.21 1.60 -19.34
CA THR A 331 10.88 1.70 -19.98
C THR A 331 10.59 0.59 -20.99
N ILE A 332 11.54 -0.30 -21.28
CA ILE A 332 11.39 -1.38 -22.27
C ILE A 332 10.90 -2.62 -21.55
N GLU A 333 9.72 -3.14 -21.90
CA GLU A 333 9.20 -4.40 -21.38
C GLU A 333 8.86 -5.35 -22.53
N LYS A 334 9.38 -6.59 -22.47
CA LYS A 334 9.11 -7.61 -23.49
C LYS A 334 9.13 -9.01 -22.90
N GLU A 335 8.19 -9.85 -23.30
CA GLU A 335 8.20 -11.29 -23.02
C GLU A 335 8.96 -12.03 -24.12
N THR A 336 10.10 -12.62 -23.77
CA THR A 336 11.04 -13.20 -24.73
C THR A 336 12.12 -14.04 -24.04
N THR A 337 12.91 -14.79 -24.82
CA THR A 337 14.11 -15.50 -24.34
C THR A 337 15.38 -14.67 -24.45
N ASN A 338 15.40 -13.66 -25.33
CA ASN A 338 16.51 -12.73 -25.48
C ASN A 338 16.03 -11.33 -25.86
N LEU A 339 16.79 -10.31 -25.46
CA LEU A 339 16.49 -8.91 -25.77
C LEU A 339 17.75 -8.25 -26.33
N ASN A 340 17.69 -7.84 -27.59
CA ASN A 340 18.71 -7.03 -28.23
C ASN A 340 18.21 -5.58 -28.35
N VAL A 341 18.91 -4.64 -27.72
CA VAL A 341 18.53 -3.23 -27.67
C VAL A 341 19.74 -2.31 -27.85
N ASN A 342 19.52 -1.19 -28.53
CA ASN A 342 20.54 -0.16 -28.70
C ASN A 342 20.23 1.00 -27.74
N LEU A 343 21.08 1.18 -26.73
CA LEU A 343 20.84 2.09 -25.60
C LEU A 343 21.91 3.18 -25.53
N PRO A 344 21.54 4.44 -25.26
CA PRO A 344 22.51 5.46 -24.87
C PRO A 344 23.35 5.03 -23.66
N GLU A 345 24.53 5.63 -23.50
CA GLU A 345 25.30 5.43 -22.27
C GLU A 345 24.54 5.92 -21.01
N GLY A 346 24.66 5.13 -19.94
CA GLY A 346 23.99 5.39 -18.67
C GLY A 346 23.77 4.15 -17.81
N THR A 347 23.07 4.38 -16.70
CA THR A 347 22.73 3.36 -15.71
C THR A 347 21.32 2.82 -15.97
N TYR A 348 21.18 1.49 -16.07
CA TYR A 348 19.92 0.82 -16.37
C TYR A 348 19.60 -0.26 -15.35
N ALA A 349 18.36 -0.26 -14.86
CA ALA A 349 17.84 -1.31 -13.99
C ALA A 349 17.20 -2.41 -14.84
N LEU A 350 17.74 -3.62 -14.75
CA LEU A 350 17.19 -4.83 -15.33
C LEU A 350 16.38 -5.58 -14.29
N LYS A 351 15.12 -5.84 -14.61
CA LYS A 351 14.24 -6.76 -13.90
C LYS A 351 13.82 -7.88 -14.84
N ILE A 352 13.92 -9.13 -14.40
CA ILE A 352 13.38 -10.28 -15.11
C ILE A 352 12.40 -10.98 -14.17
N SER A 353 11.18 -11.20 -14.65
CA SER A 353 10.11 -11.84 -13.87
C SER A 353 9.48 -12.99 -14.65
N SER A 354 9.10 -14.03 -13.91
CA SER A 354 8.39 -15.19 -14.43
C SER A 354 7.66 -15.92 -13.31
N ILE A 355 6.63 -16.69 -13.69
CA ILE A 355 5.97 -17.61 -12.77
C ILE A 355 6.85 -18.81 -12.42
N GLU A 356 7.71 -19.26 -13.34
CA GLU A 356 8.57 -20.44 -13.17
C GLU A 356 9.87 -20.15 -12.40
N TYR A 357 10.34 -18.90 -12.42
CA TYR A 357 11.66 -18.51 -11.92
C TYR A 357 11.59 -17.47 -10.82
N GLU A 358 12.59 -17.45 -9.94
CA GLU A 358 12.83 -16.36 -9.00
C GLU A 358 13.07 -15.07 -9.77
N ASP A 359 12.50 -13.95 -9.28
CA ASP A 359 12.73 -12.65 -9.91
C ASP A 359 14.23 -12.30 -9.86
N TYR A 360 14.74 -11.77 -10.96
CA TYR A 360 16.13 -11.30 -11.06
C TYR A 360 16.17 -9.78 -11.18
N TYR A 361 17.02 -9.14 -10.36
CA TYR A 361 17.22 -7.69 -10.37
C TYR A 361 18.71 -7.37 -10.42
N LYS A 362 19.13 -6.53 -11.36
CA LYS A 362 20.50 -6.02 -11.42
C LYS A 362 20.56 -4.66 -12.10
N VAL A 363 21.46 -3.81 -11.62
CA VAL A 363 21.75 -2.51 -12.24
C VAL A 363 23.04 -2.64 -13.05
N PHE A 364 23.04 -2.09 -14.26
CA PHE A 364 24.19 -2.06 -15.17
C PHE A 364 24.53 -0.64 -15.58
N ASP A 365 25.81 -0.34 -15.66
CA ASP A 365 26.33 0.90 -16.24
C ASP A 365 26.90 0.59 -17.63
N PHE A 366 26.22 1.04 -18.67
CA PHE A 366 26.68 0.89 -20.05
C PHE A 366 27.45 2.13 -20.48
N LYS A 367 28.68 1.92 -20.92
CA LYS A 367 29.47 2.94 -21.60
C LYS A 367 29.11 2.96 -23.07
N GLY A 368 29.21 4.10 -23.73
CA GLY A 368 28.88 4.23 -25.15
C GLY A 368 29.87 3.52 -26.08
N ASP A 369 29.45 3.36 -27.34
CA ASP A 369 30.21 2.75 -28.44
C ASP A 369 30.79 1.36 -28.12
N SER A 370 30.10 0.62 -27.25
CA SER A 370 30.48 -0.72 -26.78
C SER A 370 29.40 -1.76 -27.13
N SER A 371 29.76 -3.04 -27.07
CA SER A 371 28.81 -4.15 -27.16
C SER A 371 28.83 -4.95 -25.87
N TYR A 372 27.65 -5.22 -25.31
CA TYR A 372 27.48 -5.97 -24.06
C TYR A 372 26.67 -7.23 -24.32
N GLU A 373 27.23 -8.38 -23.95
CA GLU A 373 26.53 -9.66 -23.94
C GLU A 373 26.32 -10.12 -22.49
N LEU A 374 25.06 -10.14 -22.07
CA LEU A 374 24.65 -10.48 -20.71
C LEU A 374 23.95 -11.83 -20.69
N LYS A 375 24.65 -12.86 -20.22
CA LYS A 375 24.09 -14.21 -20.02
C LYS A 375 23.61 -14.39 -18.59
N ILE A 376 22.30 -14.45 -18.39
CA ILE A 376 21.66 -14.51 -17.07
C ILE A 376 21.09 -15.90 -16.85
N ASN A 377 21.55 -16.56 -15.77
CA ASN A 377 21.04 -17.87 -15.37
C ASN A 377 20.03 -17.71 -14.24
N LEU A 378 18.76 -18.01 -14.51
CA LEU A 378 17.67 -17.91 -13.54
C LEU A 378 17.53 -19.17 -12.70
N LYS A 379 17.22 -18.97 -11.42
CA LYS A 379 16.91 -20.05 -10.48
C LYS A 379 15.41 -20.37 -10.56
N PRO A 380 15.02 -21.64 -10.80
CA PRO A 380 13.62 -22.04 -10.77
C PRO A 380 13.03 -21.88 -9.37
N LYS A 381 11.76 -21.49 -9.29
CA LYS A 381 10.98 -21.61 -8.06
C LYS A 381 10.66 -23.08 -7.81
N LEU A 382 10.60 -23.48 -6.55
CA LEU A 382 10.49 -24.87 -6.12
C LEU A 382 9.24 -25.08 -5.27
N SER A 383 8.48 -26.12 -5.57
CA SER A 383 7.32 -26.59 -4.79
C SER A 383 7.73 -27.74 -3.88
N TYR A 384 7.09 -27.84 -2.71
CA TYR A 384 7.27 -28.98 -1.81
C TYR A 384 6.15 -29.99 -2.01
N LEU A 385 6.53 -31.23 -2.30
CA LEU A 385 5.62 -32.34 -2.49
C LEU A 385 5.87 -33.39 -1.41
N ASN A 386 4.90 -33.57 -0.52
CA ASN A 386 4.95 -34.59 0.51
C ASN A 386 4.32 -35.88 -0.03
N LEU A 387 5.14 -36.87 -0.39
CA LEU A 387 4.67 -38.18 -0.77
C LEU A 387 4.43 -39.02 0.48
N ASN A 388 3.24 -39.62 0.57
CA ASN A 388 2.84 -40.51 1.64
C ASN A 388 2.29 -41.82 1.05
N LEU A 389 2.99 -42.92 1.30
CA LEU A 389 2.64 -44.24 0.85
C LEU A 389 2.07 -45.05 2.02
N ASN A 390 1.07 -45.90 1.75
CA ASN A 390 0.49 -46.77 2.77
C ASN A 390 1.48 -47.78 3.38
N ARG A 391 2.63 -48.03 2.74
CA ARG A 391 3.76 -48.85 3.23
C ARG A 391 5.07 -48.47 2.54
N LYS A 392 6.19 -49.03 3.02
CA LYS A 392 7.52 -48.82 2.41
C LYS A 392 7.57 -49.42 1.00
N ALA A 393 8.07 -48.65 0.04
CA ALA A 393 8.33 -49.10 -1.33
C ALA A 393 9.49 -48.33 -1.97
N PHE A 394 10.02 -48.85 -3.07
CA PHE A 394 10.97 -48.16 -3.92
C PHE A 394 10.22 -47.23 -4.87
N VAL A 395 10.61 -45.95 -4.89
CA VAL A 395 9.97 -44.91 -5.70
C VAL A 395 11.03 -44.30 -6.60
N GLU A 396 10.77 -44.32 -7.91
CA GLU A 396 11.55 -43.62 -8.93
C GLU A 396 10.73 -42.45 -9.47
N ILE A 397 11.38 -41.31 -9.66
CA ILE A 397 10.76 -40.08 -10.14
C ILE A 397 11.43 -39.67 -11.43
N TYR A 398 10.63 -39.53 -12.47
CA TYR A 398 11.05 -39.15 -13.79
C TYR A 398 10.49 -37.78 -14.17
N LYS A 399 11.31 -36.96 -14.82
CA LYS A 399 10.88 -35.72 -15.49
C LYS A 399 11.42 -35.75 -16.92
N ASP A 400 10.58 -35.48 -17.91
CA ASP A 400 10.97 -35.53 -19.33
C ASP A 400 11.64 -36.87 -19.74
N ASN A 401 11.18 -37.98 -19.15
CA ASN A 401 11.73 -39.34 -19.28
C ASN A 401 13.14 -39.58 -18.70
N GLU A 402 13.71 -38.63 -17.97
CA GLU A 402 14.97 -38.81 -17.23
C GLU A 402 14.72 -39.07 -15.75
N LEU A 403 15.44 -40.03 -15.15
CA LEU A 403 15.37 -40.32 -13.72
C LEU A 403 16.02 -39.17 -12.94
N ILE A 404 15.23 -38.44 -12.15
CA ILE A 404 15.71 -37.28 -11.37
C ILE A 404 15.92 -37.58 -9.89
N ASN A 405 15.26 -38.63 -9.37
CA ASN A 405 15.36 -39.02 -7.96
C ASN A 405 14.87 -40.46 -7.76
N SER A 406 15.41 -41.13 -6.75
CA SER A 406 14.95 -42.45 -6.30
C SER A 406 15.12 -42.59 -4.79
N PHE A 407 14.17 -43.23 -4.12
CA PHE A 407 14.27 -43.51 -2.69
C PHE A 407 13.47 -44.76 -2.31
N GLU A 408 13.72 -45.29 -1.11
CA GLU A 408 12.97 -46.43 -0.56
C GLU A 408 12.44 -46.09 0.84
N ASP A 409 11.20 -45.63 0.93
CA ASP A 409 10.57 -45.23 2.19
C ASP A 409 9.04 -45.22 2.05
N SER A 410 8.31 -45.07 3.16
CA SER A 410 6.86 -44.82 3.13
C SER A 410 6.51 -43.33 3.04
N THR A 411 7.44 -42.43 3.36
CA THR A 411 7.21 -40.98 3.23
C THR A 411 8.44 -40.25 2.70
N LYS A 412 8.24 -39.20 1.89
CA LYS A 412 9.33 -38.36 1.40
C LYS A 412 8.85 -36.97 1.04
N ILE A 413 9.54 -35.95 1.57
CA ILE A 413 9.38 -34.57 1.09
C ILE A 413 10.31 -34.38 -0.10
N LEU A 414 9.73 -34.02 -1.24
CA LEU A 414 10.42 -33.71 -2.48
C LEU A 414 10.38 -32.20 -2.72
N LYS A 415 11.47 -31.67 -3.26
CA LYS A 415 11.57 -30.28 -3.66
C LYS A 415 11.70 -30.22 -5.18
N LEU A 416 10.59 -29.97 -5.86
CA LEU A 416 10.48 -30.08 -7.32
C LEU A 416 10.01 -28.76 -7.94
N PRO A 417 10.57 -28.31 -9.08
CA PRO A 417 10.06 -27.15 -9.80
C PRO A 417 8.71 -27.45 -10.47
N ILE A 418 8.07 -26.42 -11.02
CA ILE A 418 6.89 -26.55 -11.89
C ILE A 418 7.19 -27.52 -13.06
N GLY A 419 6.17 -28.29 -13.46
CA GLY A 419 6.24 -29.21 -14.60
C GLY A 419 5.59 -30.58 -14.34
N SER A 420 5.68 -31.45 -15.35
CA SER A 420 5.09 -32.79 -15.33
C SER A 420 6.10 -33.84 -14.85
N TYR A 421 5.66 -34.71 -13.96
CA TYR A 421 6.46 -35.76 -13.34
C TYR A 421 5.77 -37.11 -13.47
N LYS A 422 6.56 -38.17 -13.65
CA LYS A 422 6.09 -39.55 -13.62
C LYS A 422 6.72 -40.26 -12.43
N PHE A 423 5.88 -40.85 -11.58
CA PHE A 423 6.28 -41.64 -10.42
C PHE A 423 6.09 -43.10 -10.76
N LYS A 424 7.12 -43.90 -10.49
CA LYS A 424 7.09 -45.36 -10.61
C LYS A 424 7.37 -45.96 -9.24
N VAL A 425 6.44 -46.75 -8.73
CA VAL A 425 6.49 -47.33 -7.38
C VAL A 425 6.54 -48.84 -7.50
N SER A 426 7.52 -49.48 -6.86
CA SER A 426 7.72 -50.93 -6.88
C SER A 426 8.10 -51.47 -5.49
N CYS A 427 7.79 -52.73 -5.23
CA CYS A 427 8.12 -53.42 -3.99
C CYS A 427 8.18 -54.94 -4.22
N GLN A 428 8.68 -55.70 -3.23
CA GLN A 428 9.01 -57.12 -3.40
C GLN A 428 7.82 -58.01 -3.81
N ASN A 429 6.60 -57.72 -3.33
CA ASN A 429 5.39 -58.51 -3.60
C ASN A 429 4.22 -57.64 -4.10
N CYS A 430 4.50 -56.59 -4.88
CA CYS A 430 3.45 -55.78 -5.48
C CYS A 430 3.66 -55.49 -6.97
N PRO A 431 2.56 -55.26 -7.71
CA PRO A 431 2.61 -54.72 -9.06
C PRO A 431 3.29 -53.35 -9.09
N THR A 432 3.98 -53.06 -10.20
CA THR A 432 4.61 -51.76 -10.41
C THR A 432 3.55 -50.73 -10.78
N LEU A 433 3.37 -49.73 -9.92
CA LEU A 433 2.45 -48.62 -10.13
C LEU A 433 3.16 -47.49 -10.87
N GLU A 434 2.55 -46.98 -11.93
CA GLU A 434 2.98 -45.78 -12.64
C GLU A 434 1.89 -44.69 -12.57
N MET A 435 2.26 -43.48 -12.16
CA MET A 435 1.35 -42.34 -12.13
C MET A 435 2.02 -41.07 -12.62
N SER A 436 1.25 -40.20 -13.26
CA SER A 436 1.70 -38.87 -13.67
C SER A 436 1.13 -37.80 -12.73
N TYR A 437 1.92 -36.79 -12.42
CA TYR A 437 1.51 -35.66 -11.60
C TYR A 437 2.08 -34.36 -12.16
N GLU A 438 1.25 -33.33 -12.24
CA GLU A 438 1.61 -32.04 -12.79
C GLU A 438 1.64 -30.97 -11.70
N ILE A 439 2.78 -30.32 -11.54
CA ILE A 439 2.94 -29.18 -10.64
C ILE A 439 2.68 -27.92 -11.46
N ASN A 440 1.46 -27.40 -11.39
CA ASN A 440 1.03 -26.19 -12.10
C ASN A 440 1.22 -24.90 -11.29
N GLU A 441 1.35 -25.01 -9.97
CA GLU A 441 1.53 -23.88 -9.06
C GLU A 441 2.43 -24.27 -7.88
N ILE A 442 3.13 -23.29 -7.30
CA ILE A 442 4.02 -23.51 -6.16
C ILE A 442 3.19 -23.50 -4.89
N LYS A 443 2.86 -24.69 -4.40
CA LYS A 443 2.16 -24.89 -3.14
C LYS A 443 2.59 -26.20 -2.50
N ASP A 444 2.53 -26.23 -1.18
CA ASP A 444 2.77 -27.45 -0.43
C ASP A 444 1.61 -28.42 -0.68
N THR A 445 1.91 -29.55 -1.31
CA THR A 445 0.90 -30.56 -1.63
C THR A 445 1.30 -31.90 -1.05
N THR A 446 0.32 -32.63 -0.51
CA THR A 446 0.51 -34.01 -0.07
C THR A 446 -0.14 -34.95 -1.08
N ILE A 447 0.61 -35.92 -1.61
CA ILE A 447 0.08 -36.99 -2.45
C ILE A 447 0.06 -38.27 -1.62
N TYR A 448 -1.10 -38.92 -1.60
CA TYR A 448 -1.27 -40.24 -1.01
C TYR A 448 -1.22 -41.30 -2.12
N ILE A 449 -0.32 -42.27 -1.97
CA ILE A 449 -0.17 -43.39 -2.92
C ILE A 449 -0.52 -44.68 -2.18
N GLU A 450 -1.55 -45.36 -2.68
CA GLU A 450 -1.92 -46.68 -2.21
C GLU A 450 -1.15 -47.75 -3.01
N ILE A 451 -0.36 -48.56 -2.31
CA ILE A 451 0.31 -49.73 -2.89
C ILE A 451 -0.60 -50.95 -2.68
N PHE A 452 -0.81 -51.70 -3.76
CA PHE A 452 -1.67 -52.88 -3.80
C PHE A 452 -0.85 -54.17 -3.74
N ASP A 453 -1.46 -55.25 -3.26
CA ASP A 453 -0.86 -56.59 -3.28
C ASP A 453 -1.40 -57.42 -4.45
N TYR A 454 -0.57 -58.31 -5.01
CA TYR A 454 -1.00 -59.21 -6.09
C TYR A 454 -2.22 -60.07 -5.72
N ASN A 455 -2.37 -60.41 -4.43
CA ASN A 455 -3.49 -61.24 -3.94
C ASN A 455 -4.75 -60.42 -3.63
N GLN A 456 -4.72 -59.10 -3.84
CA GLN A 456 -5.84 -58.24 -3.49
C GLN A 456 -6.95 -58.35 -4.55
N VAL A 457 -8.18 -58.51 -4.06
CA VAL A 457 -9.38 -58.47 -4.89
C VAL A 457 -10.07 -57.14 -4.67
N LEU A 458 -10.30 -56.41 -5.76
CA LEU A 458 -10.90 -55.08 -5.76
C LEU A 458 -12.28 -55.12 -6.39
N THR A 459 -13.18 -54.24 -5.94
CA THR A 459 -14.51 -54.10 -6.52
C THR A 459 -14.73 -52.66 -6.98
N PHE A 460 -15.06 -52.50 -8.26
CA PHE A 460 -15.41 -51.21 -8.87
C PHE A 460 -16.88 -51.19 -9.27
N LYS A 461 -17.53 -50.02 -9.17
CA LYS A 461 -18.96 -49.88 -9.51
C LYS A 461 -19.15 -49.45 -10.96
N THR A 462 -18.17 -48.76 -11.53
CA THR A 462 -18.23 -48.21 -12.89
C THR A 462 -17.03 -48.67 -13.72
N ILE A 463 -17.20 -48.66 -15.05
CA ILE A 463 -16.13 -49.03 -15.98
C ILE A 463 -15.06 -47.92 -16.04
N GLU A 464 -15.43 -46.67 -15.80
CA GLU A 464 -14.53 -45.52 -15.76
C GLU A 464 -13.56 -45.61 -14.57
N GLU A 465 -14.05 -45.98 -13.38
CA GLU A 465 -13.20 -46.25 -12.21
C GLU A 465 -12.18 -47.35 -12.50
N LEU A 466 -12.64 -48.44 -13.12
CA LEU A 466 -11.82 -49.58 -13.50
C LEU A 466 -10.74 -49.19 -14.51
N LYS A 467 -11.09 -48.46 -15.57
CA LYS A 467 -10.14 -47.96 -16.57
C LYS A 467 -9.05 -47.11 -15.92
N SER A 468 -9.45 -46.17 -15.06
CA SER A 468 -8.51 -45.29 -14.35
C SER A 468 -7.55 -46.11 -13.49
N PHE A 469 -8.04 -47.14 -12.80
CA PHE A 469 -7.22 -48.04 -12.01
C PHE A 469 -6.23 -48.84 -12.87
N ILE A 470 -6.70 -49.54 -13.92
CA ILE A 470 -5.86 -50.37 -14.80
C ILE A 470 -4.77 -49.54 -15.48
N SER A 471 -5.08 -48.29 -15.87
CA SER A 471 -4.11 -47.40 -16.52
C SER A 471 -2.85 -47.11 -15.69
N LYS A 472 -2.92 -47.26 -14.36
CA LYS A 472 -1.78 -47.10 -13.45
C LYS A 472 -0.84 -48.31 -13.43
N PHE A 473 -1.21 -49.41 -14.07
CA PHE A 473 -0.44 -50.67 -14.10
C PHE A 473 -0.24 -51.13 -15.54
N PRO A 474 0.50 -50.38 -16.38
CA PRO A 474 0.57 -50.62 -17.82
C PRO A 474 1.20 -51.97 -18.21
N ASN A 475 1.92 -52.62 -17.28
CA ASN A 475 2.61 -53.89 -17.50
C ASN A 475 1.91 -55.09 -16.84
N GLU A 476 0.75 -54.88 -16.20
CA GLU A 476 0.01 -55.94 -15.50
C GLU A 476 -1.19 -56.40 -16.34
N ILE A 477 -1.53 -57.68 -16.19
CA ILE A 477 -2.75 -58.26 -16.77
C ILE A 477 -3.70 -58.55 -15.61
N PHE A 478 -4.97 -58.23 -15.80
CA PHE A 478 -6.02 -58.40 -14.81
C PHE A 478 -6.98 -59.52 -15.19
N VAL A 479 -7.48 -60.21 -14.17
CA VAL A 479 -8.68 -61.06 -14.29
C VAL A 479 -9.86 -60.23 -13.79
N ILE A 480 -10.85 -60.04 -14.66
CA ILE A 480 -11.97 -59.13 -14.45
C ILE A 480 -13.26 -59.93 -14.58
N GLU A 481 -13.92 -60.17 -13.45
CA GLU A 481 -15.27 -60.69 -13.43
C GLU A 481 -16.26 -59.51 -13.39
N TYR A 482 -16.95 -59.27 -14.50
CA TYR A 482 -17.96 -58.21 -14.57
C TYR A 482 -19.37 -58.79 -14.47
N TYR A 483 -20.14 -58.21 -13.56
CA TYR A 483 -21.51 -58.58 -13.26
C TYR A 483 -22.39 -57.45 -13.80
N ALA A 484 -23.37 -57.74 -14.66
CA ALA A 484 -24.28 -56.71 -15.20
C ALA A 484 -25.62 -57.29 -15.70
N PRO A 485 -26.69 -56.48 -15.85
CA PRO A 485 -27.97 -56.94 -16.39
C PRO A 485 -27.90 -57.47 -17.82
N LYS A 486 -27.01 -56.89 -18.63
CA LYS A 486 -26.70 -57.26 -20.00
C LYS A 486 -25.19 -57.09 -20.24
N PRO A 487 -24.58 -57.84 -21.18
CA PRO A 487 -23.21 -57.61 -21.61
C PRO A 487 -22.98 -56.16 -22.04
N ILE A 488 -21.82 -55.59 -21.70
CA ILE A 488 -21.41 -54.26 -22.13
C ILE A 488 -20.76 -54.39 -23.51
N GLU A 489 -21.32 -53.71 -24.50
CA GLU A 489 -20.79 -53.69 -25.87
C GLU A 489 -19.40 -53.03 -25.89
N GLY A 490 -18.46 -53.60 -26.65
CA GLY A 490 -17.09 -53.07 -26.76
C GLY A 490 -16.21 -53.22 -25.50
N ILE A 491 -16.63 -53.98 -24.48
CA ILE A 491 -15.88 -54.09 -23.21
C ILE A 491 -14.45 -54.62 -23.38
N ASN A 492 -14.24 -55.57 -24.31
CA ASN A 492 -12.91 -56.14 -24.56
C ASN A 492 -11.95 -55.12 -25.21
N GLU A 493 -12.45 -54.35 -26.20
CA GLU A 493 -11.69 -53.25 -26.81
C GLU A 493 -11.34 -52.19 -25.77
N THR A 494 -12.27 -51.96 -24.86
CA THR A 494 -12.21 -50.94 -23.83
C THR A 494 -11.23 -51.27 -22.70
N LEU A 495 -11.15 -52.54 -22.29
CA LEU A 495 -10.28 -53.01 -21.20
C LEU A 495 -9.01 -53.69 -21.71
N GLY A 496 -8.80 -53.77 -23.02
CA GLY A 496 -7.55 -54.24 -23.63
C GLY A 496 -7.28 -55.73 -23.40
N PRO A 497 -6.02 -56.14 -23.15
CA PRO A 497 -5.60 -57.55 -23.14
C PRO A 497 -5.99 -58.33 -21.87
N ASN A 498 -6.89 -57.78 -21.06
CA ASN A 498 -7.30 -58.37 -19.78
C ASN A 498 -8.22 -59.58 -19.96
N GLU A 499 -8.19 -60.51 -19.00
CA GLU A 499 -9.10 -61.67 -19.01
C GLU A 499 -10.45 -61.27 -18.43
N ILE A 500 -11.49 -61.28 -19.27
CA ILE A 500 -12.80 -60.74 -18.90
C ILE A 500 -13.83 -61.87 -18.89
N LYS A 501 -14.52 -62.04 -17.76
CA LYS A 501 -15.63 -63.00 -17.58
C LYS A 501 -16.92 -62.27 -17.25
N PHE A 502 -17.99 -62.59 -17.97
CA PHE A 502 -19.31 -62.00 -17.76
C PHE A 502 -20.19 -62.88 -16.87
N TYR A 503 -20.88 -62.26 -15.92
CA TYR A 503 -21.93 -62.87 -15.13
C TYR A 503 -23.20 -62.02 -15.14
N LYS A 504 -24.36 -62.64 -15.36
CA LYS A 504 -25.64 -61.93 -15.35
C LYS A 504 -26.03 -61.56 -13.91
N SER A 505 -26.28 -60.29 -13.66
CA SER A 505 -26.61 -59.73 -12.33
C SER A 505 -27.61 -58.58 -12.44
N LYS A 506 -28.34 -58.27 -11.36
CA LYS A 506 -29.21 -57.07 -11.32
C LYS A 506 -28.42 -55.76 -11.20
N GLU A 507 -27.23 -55.82 -10.62
CA GLU A 507 -26.36 -54.68 -10.38
C GLU A 507 -25.06 -54.80 -11.19
N THR A 508 -24.55 -53.65 -11.65
CA THR A 508 -23.27 -53.55 -12.32
C THR A 508 -22.13 -53.46 -11.30
N LYS A 509 -21.17 -54.39 -11.38
CA LYS A 509 -19.92 -54.32 -10.61
C LYS A 509 -18.81 -55.08 -11.32
N PHE A 510 -17.58 -54.70 -11.05
CA PHE A 510 -16.37 -55.35 -11.58
C PHE A 510 -15.55 -55.85 -10.40
N ILE A 511 -15.34 -57.16 -10.34
CA ILE A 511 -14.42 -57.79 -9.39
C ILE A 511 -13.11 -58.03 -10.14
N VAL A 512 -12.02 -57.50 -9.59
CA VAL A 512 -10.74 -57.40 -10.28
C VAL A 512 -9.64 -57.96 -9.39
N SER A 513 -8.84 -58.85 -9.96
CA SER A 513 -7.61 -59.35 -9.35
C SER A 513 -6.46 -59.26 -10.34
N PHE A 514 -5.24 -59.17 -9.82
CA PHE A 514 -4.05 -59.28 -10.64
C PHE A 514 -3.88 -60.71 -11.10
N LYS A 515 -3.55 -60.91 -12.38
CA LYS A 515 -3.23 -62.24 -12.91
C LYS A 515 -1.84 -62.62 -12.43
N ASN A 516 -1.74 -63.63 -11.57
CA ASN A 516 -0.45 -64.08 -11.05
C ASN A 516 0.41 -64.64 -12.21
N GLN A 517 1.72 -64.38 -12.21
CA GLN A 517 2.66 -64.99 -13.17
C GLN A 517 2.66 -66.53 -13.11
N LYS A 518 2.12 -67.13 -12.04
CA LYS A 518 1.92 -68.59 -11.89
C LYS A 518 0.56 -69.12 -12.36
N GLY A 519 -0.29 -68.29 -12.97
CA GLY A 519 -1.57 -68.74 -13.57
C GLY A 519 -2.69 -69.05 -12.58
N GLY A 520 -2.64 -68.46 -11.37
CA GLY A 520 -3.70 -68.51 -10.37
C GLY A 520 -4.56 -67.26 -10.38
#